data_AF-A0A9E2I4C6-F1
#
_entry.id   AF-A0A9E2I4C6-F1
#
_cell.length_a   1.000
_cell.length_b   1.000
_cell.length_c   1.000
_cell.angle_alpha   90.00
_cell.angle_beta   90.00
_cell.angle_gamma   90.00
#
_symmetry.space_group_name_H-M   'P 1'
#
loop_
_entity.id
_entity.type
_entity.pdbx_description
1 polymer ?
#
loop_
_entity_poly.entity_id
_entity_poly.type
_entity_poly.pdbx_seq_one_letter_code
_entity_poly.pdbx_strand_id
1 'polypeptide(L)'
;MNKRKWLKRGGTIMGVVLLIGMVAGTALAWEYPGDVNDNDRIDWIDVWLILNHAVGGAAVPADFRADLNYDGQVNVQDAVLLAGWLPEVTLTSPNDGITIMAGEAFTLTGSATSGYAINEYIWTSDSLGNLGSGVSVPIVAYDLGEHIITLTAVDAQLRASSASVRISINPPENALPLLSITWPPDGGKFQSGQPVILSGSGTDPEDGPLLPDKLAWESDLDGSLGVGTPFTMTGLSPGNHLISLQGTDDHGLTGQTAVQITVQDTGGTPLLTGESVAPEIFSPAQNPYQPTGSATATVAYTLTQTASVKVWVADEVGNTIRILAEGSTPPGSHTLPWDGLDDLGGYPPAGKYNIHIRAWDGPIPWERVISITIFY
;
A
#
# COMPACT_ATOMS: atom_id res chain seq x y z
N MET A 1 19.34 -58.42 -53.94
CA MET A 1 19.98 -59.70 -53.53
C MET A 1 21.50 -59.50 -53.51
N ASN A 2 22.08 -59.40 -52.31
CA ASN A 2 23.46 -59.75 -51.95
C ASN A 2 24.65 -59.25 -52.81
N LYS A 3 25.50 -58.36 -52.27
CA LYS A 3 26.70 -58.67 -51.43
C LYS A 3 27.78 -57.58 -51.51
N ARG A 4 28.45 -57.41 -50.36
CA ARG A 4 29.59 -56.54 -50.00
C ARG A 4 30.79 -56.62 -50.96
N LYS A 5 31.61 -55.56 -51.00
CA LYS A 5 33.09 -55.66 -51.06
C LYS A 5 33.78 -54.41 -50.52
N TRP A 6 34.73 -54.64 -49.61
CA TRP A 6 35.60 -53.66 -48.96
C TRP A 6 36.92 -53.45 -49.71
N LEU A 7 37.60 -52.35 -49.32
CA LEU A 7 39.03 -51.99 -49.37
C LEU A 7 39.59 -51.28 -50.62
N LYS A 8 40.13 -50.07 -50.38
CA LYS A 8 41.58 -49.82 -50.38
C LYS A 8 41.96 -48.58 -49.55
N ARG A 9 42.96 -48.74 -48.66
CA ARG A 9 43.74 -47.68 -48.01
C ARG A 9 44.73 -47.07 -49.01
N GLY A 10 45.01 -45.78 -48.86
CA GLY A 10 46.19 -45.08 -49.39
C GLY A 10 46.15 -43.62 -48.97
N GLY A 11 46.98 -43.22 -48.00
CA GLY A 11 47.06 -41.84 -47.54
C GLY A 11 47.86 -40.94 -48.49
N THR A 12 47.65 -39.62 -48.42
CA THR A 12 48.64 -38.57 -48.06
C THR A 12 47.96 -37.19 -48.23
N ILE A 13 48.35 -36.27 -47.35
CA ILE A 13 47.93 -34.88 -47.16
C ILE A 13 48.33 -33.99 -48.35
N MET A 14 47.45 -33.09 -48.81
CA MET A 14 47.68 -31.65 -49.12
C MET A 14 46.61 -31.07 -50.07
N GLY A 15 45.89 -30.06 -49.58
CA GLY A 15 45.76 -28.72 -50.16
C GLY A 15 45.19 -28.48 -51.58
N VAL A 16 44.37 -27.43 -51.64
CA VAL A 16 44.06 -26.52 -52.78
C VAL A 16 42.68 -26.70 -53.45
N VAL A 17 41.73 -25.92 -52.92
CA VAL A 17 40.75 -25.02 -53.57
C VAL A 17 40.66 -25.04 -55.12
N LEU A 18 39.47 -25.32 -55.68
CA LEU A 18 38.84 -24.45 -56.70
C LEU A 18 37.34 -24.74 -56.94
N LEU A 19 36.52 -23.71 -56.65
CA LEU A 19 35.24 -23.24 -57.23
C LEU A 19 34.48 -24.09 -58.26
N ILE A 20 33.16 -24.28 -58.02
CA ILE A 20 32.09 -24.06 -59.04
C ILE A 20 30.83 -23.43 -58.39
N GLY A 21 30.50 -22.21 -58.86
CA GLY A 21 29.15 -21.78 -59.31
C GLY A 21 27.98 -21.71 -58.31
N MET A 22 27.61 -20.48 -57.94
CA MET A 22 26.38 -20.12 -57.22
C MET A 22 25.09 -20.49 -57.97
N VAL A 23 24.08 -20.95 -57.22
CA VAL A 23 22.65 -20.71 -57.50
C VAL A 23 22.06 -20.11 -56.22
N ALA A 24 21.31 -19.02 -56.36
CA ALA A 24 20.65 -18.31 -55.26
C ALA A 24 19.57 -19.16 -54.59
N GLY A 25 19.56 -19.18 -53.25
CA GLY A 25 18.48 -19.74 -52.45
C GLY A 25 18.85 -20.99 -51.66
N THR A 26 19.70 -20.81 -50.64
CA THR A 26 19.80 -21.53 -49.35
C THR A 26 21.21 -21.26 -48.85
N ALA A 27 21.34 -20.63 -47.68
CA ALA A 27 22.60 -20.69 -46.96
C ALA A 27 22.89 -22.18 -46.74
N LEU A 28 24.02 -22.67 -47.26
CA LEU A 28 24.53 -23.97 -46.87
C LEU A 28 24.71 -23.93 -45.36
N ALA A 29 23.84 -24.62 -44.64
CA ALA A 29 23.98 -24.90 -43.23
C ALA A 29 25.33 -25.60 -43.04
N TRP A 30 26.34 -24.83 -42.68
CA TRP A 30 27.45 -25.38 -41.92
C TRP A 30 26.85 -25.70 -40.55
N GLU A 31 26.25 -26.87 -40.45
CA GLU A 31 25.84 -27.48 -39.19
C GLU A 31 27.03 -27.38 -38.23
N TYR A 32 26.89 -26.64 -37.14
CA TYR A 32 27.96 -26.53 -36.15
C TYR A 32 28.14 -27.91 -35.50
N PRO A 33 29.28 -28.62 -35.72
CA PRO A 33 29.50 -29.89 -35.04
C PRO A 33 29.43 -29.67 -33.52
N GLY A 34 28.62 -30.46 -32.83
CA GLY A 34 28.34 -30.32 -31.41
C GLY A 34 27.04 -29.61 -31.05
N ASP A 35 26.42 -28.82 -31.94
CA ASP A 35 25.06 -28.27 -31.73
C ASP A 35 24.03 -29.33 -32.18
N VAL A 36 23.59 -30.14 -31.24
CA VAL A 36 22.73 -31.31 -31.49
C VAL A 36 21.25 -30.99 -31.36
N ASN A 37 20.91 -29.79 -30.88
CA ASN A 37 19.53 -29.33 -30.71
C ASN A 37 19.14 -28.15 -31.63
N ASP A 38 20.04 -27.70 -32.51
CA ASP A 38 19.83 -26.65 -33.51
C ASP A 38 19.45 -25.28 -32.90
N ASN A 39 19.98 -24.97 -31.71
CA ASN A 39 19.73 -23.68 -31.06
C ASN A 39 20.82 -22.61 -31.36
N ASP A 40 21.73 -22.90 -32.29
CA ASP A 40 22.88 -22.07 -32.65
C ASP A 40 23.86 -21.81 -31.49
N ARG A 41 23.80 -22.65 -30.44
CA ARG A 41 24.71 -22.64 -29.29
C ARG A 41 25.21 -24.05 -29.03
N ILE A 42 26.39 -24.13 -28.45
CA ILE A 42 26.95 -25.38 -27.96
C ILE A 42 27.11 -25.25 -26.45
N ASP A 43 26.35 -26.01 -25.68
CA ASP A 43 26.34 -25.94 -24.22
C ASP A 43 26.15 -27.32 -23.54
N TRP A 44 25.88 -27.31 -22.23
CA TRP A 44 25.69 -28.54 -21.47
C TRP A 44 24.43 -29.33 -21.85
N ILE A 45 23.45 -28.70 -22.51
CA ILE A 45 22.27 -29.38 -23.06
C ILE A 45 22.73 -30.29 -24.20
N ASP A 46 23.63 -29.84 -25.05
CA ASP A 46 24.18 -30.66 -26.14
C ASP A 46 24.98 -31.83 -25.63
N VAL A 47 25.84 -31.59 -24.63
CA VAL A 47 26.60 -32.67 -23.96
C VAL A 47 25.64 -33.70 -23.34
N TRP A 48 24.59 -33.24 -22.66
CA TRP A 48 23.58 -34.11 -22.07
C TRP A 48 22.81 -34.91 -23.11
N LEU A 49 22.48 -34.33 -24.26
CA LEU A 49 21.79 -35.02 -25.35
C LEU A 49 22.65 -36.14 -25.95
N ILE A 50 23.94 -35.89 -26.18
CA ILE A 50 24.90 -36.92 -26.63
C ILE A 50 25.03 -38.03 -25.57
N LEU A 51 25.15 -37.67 -24.29
CA LEU A 51 25.28 -38.64 -23.20
C LEU A 51 24.02 -39.51 -23.05
N ASN A 52 22.83 -38.88 -23.12
CA ASN A 52 21.55 -39.57 -23.05
C ASN A 52 21.39 -40.57 -24.21
N HIS A 53 21.80 -40.19 -25.42
CA HIS A 53 21.84 -41.10 -26.57
C HIS A 53 22.78 -42.29 -26.32
N ALA A 54 24.00 -42.03 -25.85
CA ALA A 54 25.03 -43.04 -25.63
C ALA A 54 24.61 -44.14 -24.63
N VAL A 55 23.72 -43.84 -23.67
CA VAL A 55 23.20 -44.80 -22.68
C VAL A 55 21.88 -45.47 -23.08
N GLY A 56 21.46 -45.33 -24.34
CA GLY A 56 20.25 -45.97 -24.88
C GLY A 56 18.97 -45.14 -24.73
N GLY A 57 19.10 -43.82 -24.54
CA GLY A 57 18.01 -42.85 -24.56
C GLY A 57 17.50 -42.52 -25.97
N ALA A 58 16.87 -41.35 -26.14
CA ALA A 58 16.27 -40.93 -27.41
C ALA A 58 17.29 -40.80 -28.56
N ALA A 59 16.80 -40.83 -29.80
CA ALA A 59 17.62 -40.57 -30.99
C ALA A 59 18.01 -39.08 -31.06
N VAL A 60 19.26 -38.78 -31.41
CA VAL A 60 19.70 -37.42 -31.71
C VAL A 60 19.26 -37.10 -33.16
N PRO A 61 18.56 -35.98 -33.43
CA PRO A 61 18.00 -35.71 -34.76
C PRO A 61 19.03 -35.59 -35.91
N ALA A 62 20.31 -35.41 -35.59
CA ALA A 62 21.41 -35.31 -36.56
C ALA A 62 22.67 -36.03 -36.06
N ASP A 63 22.76 -37.34 -36.28
CA ASP A 63 23.87 -38.19 -35.80
C ASP A 63 25.28 -37.69 -36.21
N PHE A 64 25.42 -37.00 -37.36
CA PHE A 64 26.72 -36.45 -37.79
C PHE A 64 27.24 -35.30 -36.92
N ARG A 65 26.34 -34.50 -36.33
CA ARG A 65 26.74 -33.40 -35.44
C ARG A 65 27.19 -33.89 -34.07
N ALA A 66 26.78 -35.10 -33.70
CA ALA A 66 27.05 -35.71 -32.42
C ALA A 66 28.27 -36.66 -32.45
N ASP A 67 28.70 -37.15 -33.62
CA ASP A 67 29.93 -37.93 -33.81
C ASP A 67 31.13 -36.98 -34.02
N LEU A 68 31.76 -36.56 -32.92
CA LEU A 68 32.79 -35.54 -32.90
C LEU A 68 34.19 -36.11 -33.17
N ASN A 69 34.39 -37.41 -32.93
CA ASN A 69 35.64 -38.09 -33.22
C ASN A 69 35.68 -38.77 -34.61
N TYR A 70 34.55 -38.75 -35.34
CA TYR A 70 34.35 -39.31 -36.68
C TYR A 70 34.60 -40.82 -36.76
N ASP A 71 34.28 -41.57 -35.70
CA ASP A 71 34.41 -43.03 -35.67
C ASP A 71 33.15 -43.78 -36.13
N GLY A 72 32.08 -43.05 -36.40
CA GLY A 72 30.78 -43.56 -36.85
C GLY A 72 29.86 -44.01 -35.70
N GLN A 73 30.18 -43.70 -34.44
CA GLN A 73 29.38 -44.03 -33.26
C GLN A 73 29.25 -42.84 -32.32
N VAL A 74 28.03 -42.37 -32.10
CA VAL A 74 27.75 -41.36 -31.07
C VAL A 74 27.79 -42.04 -29.69
N ASN A 75 28.83 -41.75 -28.91
CA ASN A 75 29.06 -42.41 -27.62
C ASN A 75 29.64 -41.45 -26.56
N VAL A 76 30.00 -41.99 -25.40
CA VAL A 76 30.51 -41.19 -24.28
C VAL A 76 31.79 -40.42 -24.62
N GLN A 77 32.57 -40.86 -25.61
CA GLN A 77 33.77 -40.16 -26.05
C GLN A 77 33.43 -38.84 -26.73
N ASP A 78 32.33 -38.77 -27.47
CA ASP A 78 31.87 -37.52 -28.09
C ASP A 78 31.36 -36.53 -27.04
N ALA A 79 30.61 -37.01 -26.04
CA ALA A 79 30.17 -36.17 -24.92
C ALA A 79 31.37 -35.58 -24.16
N VAL A 80 32.42 -36.37 -23.94
CA VAL A 80 33.67 -35.92 -23.29
C VAL A 80 34.41 -34.90 -24.15
N LEU A 81 34.50 -35.10 -25.48
CA LEU A 81 35.10 -34.14 -26.40
C LEU A 81 34.34 -32.82 -26.39
N LEU A 82 33.01 -32.86 -26.46
CA LEU A 82 32.16 -31.68 -26.47
C LEU A 82 32.27 -30.90 -25.15
N ALA A 83 32.23 -31.60 -24.02
CA ALA A 83 32.41 -31.00 -22.70
C ALA A 83 33.76 -30.27 -22.59
N GLY A 84 34.83 -30.83 -23.18
CA GLY A 84 36.16 -30.21 -23.22
C GLY A 84 36.26 -28.99 -24.14
N TRP A 85 35.26 -28.72 -24.98
CA TRP A 85 35.21 -27.51 -25.82
C TRP A 85 34.55 -26.33 -25.12
N LEU A 86 33.73 -26.58 -24.11
CA LEU A 86 33.00 -25.55 -23.39
C LEU A 86 33.96 -24.67 -22.56
N PRO A 87 33.65 -23.37 -22.40
CA PRO A 87 34.40 -22.52 -21.47
C PRO A 87 34.36 -23.08 -20.04
N GLU A 88 35.49 -23.01 -19.34
CA GLU A 88 35.55 -23.25 -17.90
C GLU A 88 35.23 -21.93 -17.19
N VAL A 89 34.10 -21.88 -16.50
CA VAL A 89 33.60 -20.67 -15.82
C VAL A 89 33.90 -20.77 -14.33
N THR A 90 34.53 -19.74 -13.79
CA THR A 90 34.79 -19.58 -12.35
C THR A 90 34.06 -18.36 -11.84
N LEU A 91 33.22 -18.56 -10.83
CA LEU A 91 32.56 -17.49 -10.09
C LEU A 91 33.40 -17.18 -8.84
N THR A 92 33.90 -15.95 -8.74
CA THR A 92 34.83 -15.53 -7.68
C THR A 92 34.11 -14.87 -6.51
N SER A 93 33.05 -14.10 -6.79
CA SER A 93 32.18 -13.50 -5.78
C SER A 93 30.78 -13.32 -6.38
N PRO A 94 29.70 -13.56 -5.62
CA PRO A 94 29.67 -14.01 -4.22
C PRO A 94 30.14 -15.46 -4.02
N ASN A 95 30.55 -15.80 -2.80
CA ASN A 95 30.80 -17.20 -2.43
C ASN A 95 29.47 -17.96 -2.28
N ASP A 96 29.47 -19.26 -2.57
CA ASP A 96 28.31 -20.11 -2.34
C ASP A 96 27.90 -20.12 -0.85
N GLY A 97 26.61 -19.88 -0.60
CA GLY A 97 26.01 -19.82 0.72
C GLY A 97 26.27 -18.51 1.50
N ILE A 98 26.75 -17.45 0.86
CA ILE A 98 26.89 -16.16 1.54
C ILE A 98 25.53 -15.58 1.92
N THR A 99 25.48 -14.92 3.08
CA THR A 99 24.36 -14.08 3.50
C THR A 99 24.72 -12.61 3.33
N ILE A 100 23.82 -11.84 2.71
CA ILE A 100 23.95 -10.41 2.42
C ILE A 100 22.74 -9.70 3.02
N MET A 101 22.92 -8.52 3.60
CA MET A 101 21.80 -7.74 4.14
C MET A 101 21.16 -6.89 3.03
N ALA A 102 19.84 -6.75 3.03
CA ALA A 102 19.17 -5.93 2.02
C ALA A 102 19.64 -4.46 2.11
N GLY A 103 19.82 -3.84 0.94
CA GLY A 103 20.42 -2.52 0.79
C GLY A 103 21.95 -2.53 0.71
N GLU A 104 22.63 -3.65 0.98
CA GLU A 104 24.08 -3.75 0.81
C GLU A 104 24.46 -3.80 -0.66
N ALA A 105 25.50 -3.03 -1.01
CA ALA A 105 26.13 -3.10 -2.31
C ALA A 105 27.18 -4.21 -2.32
N PHE A 106 27.15 -5.06 -3.34
CA PHE A 106 28.18 -6.08 -3.57
C PHE A 106 28.51 -6.17 -5.05
N THR A 107 29.61 -6.86 -5.37
CA THR A 107 30.06 -7.00 -6.77
C THR A 107 30.07 -8.47 -7.15
N LEU A 108 29.38 -8.76 -8.24
CA LEU A 108 29.48 -10.03 -8.95
C LEU A 108 30.80 -10.03 -9.70
N THR A 109 31.67 -11.01 -9.43
CA THR A 109 32.93 -11.16 -10.13
C THR A 109 33.16 -12.59 -10.55
N GLY A 110 33.68 -12.77 -11.75
CA GLY A 110 34.00 -14.07 -12.29
C GLY A 110 34.90 -13.98 -13.51
N SER A 111 35.35 -15.14 -13.96
CA SER A 111 36.24 -15.29 -15.09
C SER A 111 35.90 -16.56 -15.85
N ALA A 112 36.26 -16.63 -17.12
CA ALA A 112 36.16 -17.85 -17.90
C ALA A 112 37.43 -18.07 -18.73
N THR A 113 37.79 -19.33 -18.91
CA THR A 113 38.90 -19.76 -19.76
C THR A 113 38.40 -20.73 -20.82
N SER A 114 38.87 -20.57 -22.05
CA SER A 114 38.55 -21.44 -23.19
C SER A 114 39.77 -21.53 -24.11
N GLY A 115 39.74 -22.44 -25.08
CA GLY A 115 40.72 -22.47 -26.18
C GLY A 115 40.64 -21.24 -27.10
N TYR A 116 39.62 -20.39 -26.94
CA TYR A 116 39.37 -19.19 -27.73
C TYR A 116 38.94 -18.02 -26.85
N ALA A 117 38.92 -16.82 -27.42
CA ALA A 117 38.55 -15.61 -26.69
C ALA A 117 37.11 -15.70 -26.16
N ILE A 118 36.91 -15.27 -24.91
CA ILE A 118 35.58 -15.10 -24.31
C ILE A 118 35.01 -13.77 -24.81
N ASN A 119 33.87 -13.82 -25.50
CA ASN A 119 33.22 -12.65 -26.08
C ASN A 119 32.15 -12.07 -25.16
N GLU A 120 31.52 -12.92 -24.32
CA GLU A 120 30.37 -12.51 -23.52
C GLU A 120 30.43 -13.09 -22.11
N TYR A 121 30.01 -12.28 -21.14
CA TYR A 121 29.72 -12.67 -19.77
C TYR A 121 28.32 -12.14 -19.44
N ILE A 122 27.41 -13.01 -19.01
CA ILE A 122 26.03 -12.67 -18.66
C ILE A 122 25.76 -13.16 -17.24
N TRP A 123 25.28 -12.26 -16.39
CA TRP A 123 24.85 -12.56 -15.04
C TRP A 123 23.33 -12.62 -14.96
N THR A 124 22.80 -13.68 -14.36
CA THR A 124 21.36 -13.81 -14.10
C THR A 124 21.08 -14.24 -12.67
N SER A 125 19.92 -13.85 -12.15
CA SER A 125 19.28 -14.42 -10.98
C SER A 125 18.04 -15.20 -11.42
N ASP A 126 17.70 -16.22 -10.64
CA ASP A 126 16.47 -17.01 -10.78
C ASP A 126 15.19 -16.19 -10.57
N SER A 127 15.22 -15.14 -9.74
CA SER A 127 14.08 -14.26 -9.47
C SER A 127 14.06 -12.98 -10.30
N LEU A 128 15.22 -12.34 -10.47
CA LEU A 128 15.34 -11.02 -11.13
C LEU A 128 15.67 -11.10 -12.62
N GLY A 129 16.07 -12.28 -13.12
CA GLY A 129 16.54 -12.44 -14.49
C GLY A 129 17.90 -11.77 -14.71
N ASN A 130 18.05 -11.01 -15.80
CA ASN A 130 19.36 -10.44 -16.19
C ASN A 130 19.84 -9.34 -15.23
N LEU A 131 21.01 -9.56 -14.62
CA LEU A 131 21.65 -8.65 -13.66
C LEU A 131 22.72 -7.76 -14.30
N GLY A 132 23.24 -8.14 -15.47
CA GLY A 132 24.26 -7.35 -16.19
C GLY A 132 25.26 -8.22 -16.93
N SER A 133 26.27 -7.57 -17.51
CA SER A 133 27.30 -8.22 -18.32
C SER A 133 28.71 -7.77 -17.95
N GLY A 134 29.68 -8.62 -18.27
CA GLY A 134 31.11 -8.41 -17.98
C GLY A 134 31.62 -9.21 -16.77
N VAL A 135 32.93 -9.13 -16.54
CA VAL A 135 33.64 -9.87 -15.49
C VAL A 135 33.43 -9.30 -14.07
N SER A 136 32.86 -8.10 -13.98
CA SER A 136 32.61 -7.39 -12.73
C SER A 136 31.35 -6.55 -12.85
N VAL A 137 30.31 -6.86 -12.07
CA VAL A 137 29.03 -6.13 -12.08
C VAL A 137 28.67 -5.71 -10.65
N PRO A 138 28.64 -4.40 -10.33
CA PRO A 138 28.16 -3.93 -9.04
C PRO A 138 26.64 -4.02 -8.98
N ILE A 139 26.10 -4.57 -7.90
CA ILE A 139 24.67 -4.70 -7.65
C ILE A 139 24.32 -4.33 -6.21
N VAL A 140 23.03 -4.14 -5.94
CA VAL A 140 22.51 -3.89 -4.59
C VAL A 140 21.46 -4.96 -4.27
N ALA A 141 21.58 -5.58 -3.10
CA ALA A 141 20.70 -6.67 -2.66
C ALA A 141 19.34 -6.11 -2.22
N TYR A 142 18.25 -6.37 -2.95
CA TYR A 142 16.90 -5.93 -2.53
C TYR A 142 15.85 -7.03 -2.52
N ASP A 143 16.06 -8.10 -3.27
CA ASP A 143 15.12 -9.20 -3.35
C ASP A 143 15.39 -10.16 -2.19
N LEU A 144 14.52 -10.19 -1.18
CA LEU A 144 14.73 -10.98 0.02
C LEU A 144 14.63 -12.48 -0.28
N GLY A 145 15.35 -13.29 0.51
CA GLY A 145 15.30 -14.75 0.46
C GLY A 145 16.50 -15.40 -0.24
N GLU A 146 16.34 -16.68 -0.56
CA GLU A 146 17.36 -17.50 -1.21
C GLU A 146 17.30 -17.34 -2.72
N HIS A 147 18.46 -17.06 -3.34
CA HIS A 147 18.59 -16.83 -4.78
C HIS A 147 19.75 -17.61 -5.37
N ILE A 148 19.61 -18.00 -6.63
CA ILE A 148 20.67 -18.62 -7.43
C ILE A 148 21.20 -17.58 -8.42
N ILE A 149 22.44 -17.15 -8.20
CA ILE A 149 23.16 -16.29 -9.14
C ILE A 149 23.94 -17.17 -10.10
N THR A 150 23.77 -16.93 -11.40
CA THR A 150 24.40 -17.68 -12.47
C THR A 150 25.24 -16.74 -13.34
N LEU A 151 26.51 -17.09 -13.55
CA LEU A 151 27.36 -16.49 -14.56
C LEU A 151 27.43 -17.42 -15.77
N THR A 152 27.05 -16.93 -16.94
CA THR A 152 27.24 -17.60 -18.24
C THR A 152 28.34 -16.91 -19.03
N ALA A 153 29.29 -17.68 -19.55
CA ALA A 153 30.31 -17.16 -20.47
C ALA A 153 30.14 -17.79 -21.85
N VAL A 154 30.31 -16.97 -22.90
CA VAL A 154 30.23 -17.40 -24.30
C VAL A 154 31.53 -17.04 -25.02
N ASP A 155 32.14 -18.02 -25.67
CA ASP A 155 33.36 -17.79 -26.45
C ASP A 155 33.11 -17.44 -27.92
N ALA A 156 34.19 -17.17 -28.64
CA ALA A 156 34.15 -16.78 -30.05
C ALA A 156 33.59 -17.84 -31.02
N GLN A 157 33.31 -19.07 -30.57
CA GLN A 157 32.66 -20.13 -31.33
C GLN A 157 31.22 -20.35 -30.87
N LEU A 158 30.64 -19.40 -30.11
CA LEU A 158 29.29 -19.50 -29.57
C LEU A 158 29.10 -20.69 -28.61
N ARG A 159 30.19 -21.18 -28.01
CA ARG A 159 30.13 -22.20 -26.96
C ARG A 159 29.89 -21.54 -25.63
N ALA A 160 28.95 -22.05 -24.87
CA ALA A 160 28.50 -21.48 -23.62
C ALA A 160 28.63 -22.49 -22.46
N SER A 161 29.03 -21.98 -21.32
CA SER A 161 29.03 -22.72 -20.06
C SER A 161 28.67 -21.76 -18.94
N SER A 162 28.25 -22.30 -17.80
CA SER A 162 27.84 -21.50 -16.66
C SER A 162 28.32 -22.08 -15.33
N ALA A 163 28.43 -21.19 -14.35
CA ALA A 163 28.62 -21.52 -12.95
C ALA A 163 27.58 -20.77 -12.12
N SER A 164 27.12 -21.39 -11.03
CA SER A 164 26.11 -20.81 -10.16
C SER A 164 26.51 -20.90 -8.71
N VAL A 165 26.04 -19.94 -7.91
CA VAL A 165 26.15 -19.92 -6.46
C VAL A 165 24.80 -19.58 -5.83
N ARG A 166 24.55 -20.12 -4.66
CA ARG A 166 23.42 -19.75 -3.81
C ARG A 166 23.82 -18.57 -2.93
N ILE A 167 22.93 -17.60 -2.82
CA ILE A 167 23.04 -16.51 -1.87
C ILE A 167 21.75 -16.37 -1.07
N SER A 168 21.86 -15.86 0.14
CA SER A 168 20.73 -15.52 0.99
C SER A 168 20.72 -14.01 1.20
N ILE A 169 19.62 -13.35 0.86
CA ILE A 169 19.42 -11.92 1.13
C ILE A 169 18.47 -11.79 2.31
N ASN A 170 19.00 -11.38 3.45
CA ASN A 170 18.22 -11.14 4.66
C ASN A 170 17.70 -9.70 4.71
N PRO A 171 16.61 -9.44 5.45
CA PRO A 171 16.21 -8.07 5.79
C PRO A 171 17.39 -7.29 6.42
N PRO A 172 17.46 -5.94 6.33
CA PRO A 172 18.51 -5.15 6.97
C PRO A 172 18.58 -5.41 8.48
N GLU A 173 19.61 -4.91 9.20
CA GLU A 173 19.67 -5.14 10.66
C GLU A 173 18.49 -4.53 11.41
N ASN A 174 17.87 -3.50 10.84
CA ASN A 174 16.67 -2.86 11.37
C ASN A 174 16.01 -2.02 10.26
N ALA A 175 14.74 -2.29 9.94
CA ALA A 175 13.95 -1.51 9.00
C ALA A 175 12.79 -0.77 9.69
N LEU A 176 12.09 0.07 8.92
CA LEU A 176 10.84 0.64 9.39
C LEU A 176 9.73 -0.42 9.27
N PRO A 177 8.82 -0.53 10.25
CA PRO A 177 7.72 -1.47 10.17
C PRO A 177 6.71 -1.04 9.08
N LEU A 178 6.17 -2.03 8.37
CA LEU A 178 5.12 -1.85 7.37
C LEU A 178 3.74 -1.99 8.03
N LEU A 179 2.91 -0.96 7.89
CA LEU A 179 1.60 -0.90 8.53
C LEU A 179 0.45 -0.93 7.52
N SER A 180 -0.69 -1.47 7.94
CA SER A 180 -1.92 -1.49 7.16
C SER A 180 -3.12 -1.17 8.04
N ILE A 181 -3.98 -0.27 7.60
CA ILE A 181 -5.29 -0.03 8.21
C ILE A 181 -6.31 -0.87 7.45
N THR A 182 -6.95 -1.80 8.16
CA THR A 182 -8.01 -2.66 7.60
C THR A 182 -9.39 -2.04 7.79
N TRP A 183 -9.58 -1.25 8.85
CA TRP A 183 -10.76 -0.43 9.09
C TRP A 183 -10.39 0.79 9.96
N PRO A 184 -10.94 1.98 9.69
CA PRO A 184 -11.92 2.31 8.65
C PRO A 184 -11.32 2.32 7.23
N PRO A 185 -12.14 2.15 6.18
CA PRO A 185 -11.68 2.32 4.81
C PRO A 185 -11.39 3.80 4.54
N ASP A 186 -10.45 4.05 3.64
CA ASP A 186 -10.17 5.40 3.16
C ASP A 186 -11.41 6.02 2.48
N GLY A 187 -11.72 7.26 2.84
CA GLY A 187 -12.95 7.96 2.49
C GLY A 187 -14.21 7.52 3.28
N GLY A 188 -14.06 6.75 4.35
CA GLY A 188 -15.17 6.28 5.19
C GLY A 188 -16.03 7.43 5.75
N LYS A 189 -17.34 7.21 5.86
CA LYS A 189 -18.29 8.21 6.39
C LYS A 189 -19.04 7.66 7.59
N PHE A 190 -19.05 8.45 8.67
CA PHE A 190 -19.65 8.10 9.95
C PHE A 190 -20.54 9.22 10.43
N GLN A 191 -21.45 8.91 11.36
CA GLN A 191 -22.27 9.90 12.04
C GLN A 191 -21.64 10.28 13.37
N SER A 192 -21.80 11.53 13.80
CA SER A 192 -21.40 11.95 15.15
C SER A 192 -22.02 11.04 16.21
N GLY A 193 -21.20 10.59 17.17
CA GLY A 193 -21.60 9.63 18.21
C GLY A 193 -21.68 8.16 17.75
N GLN A 194 -21.54 7.87 16.46
CA GLN A 194 -21.45 6.49 15.96
C GLN A 194 -20.12 5.85 16.40
N PRO A 195 -20.14 4.64 16.98
CA PRO A 195 -18.92 3.91 17.26
C PRO A 195 -18.17 3.54 15.97
N VAL A 196 -16.86 3.77 15.94
CA VAL A 196 -15.96 3.42 14.83
C VAL A 196 -14.98 2.36 15.31
N ILE A 197 -14.89 1.24 14.57
CA ILE A 197 -13.89 0.21 14.84
C ILE A 197 -12.59 0.61 14.16
N LEU A 198 -11.51 0.70 14.94
CA LEU A 198 -10.14 0.88 14.46
C LEU A 198 -9.45 -0.48 14.42
N SER A 199 -9.07 -0.90 13.22
CA SER A 199 -8.48 -2.20 12.94
C SER A 199 -7.34 -2.04 11.95
N GLY A 200 -6.19 -2.65 12.25
CA GLY A 200 -4.99 -2.57 11.45
C GLY A 200 -3.99 -3.64 11.87
N SER A 201 -2.84 -3.65 11.22
CA SER A 201 -1.74 -4.54 11.56
C SER A 201 -0.42 -3.87 11.21
N GLY A 202 0.66 -4.36 11.81
CA GLY A 202 2.02 -4.03 11.45
C GLY A 202 2.85 -5.28 11.28
N THR A 203 3.77 -5.26 10.33
CA THR A 203 4.82 -6.27 10.16
C THR A 203 6.15 -5.58 9.95
N ASP A 204 7.12 -5.95 10.74
CA ASP A 204 8.50 -5.58 10.56
C ASP A 204 9.24 -6.64 9.73
N PRO A 205 10.07 -6.27 8.74
CA PRO A 205 10.78 -7.24 7.91
C PRO A 205 11.72 -8.15 8.68
N GLU A 206 12.35 -7.66 9.76
CA GLU A 206 13.30 -8.40 10.59
C GLU A 206 12.62 -9.16 11.73
N ASP A 207 11.71 -8.48 12.42
CA ASP A 207 11.11 -8.96 13.68
C ASP A 207 9.77 -9.68 13.46
N GLY A 208 9.16 -9.53 12.29
CA GLY A 208 7.86 -10.10 11.95
C GLY A 208 6.68 -9.27 12.47
N PRO A 209 5.52 -9.90 12.80
CA PRO A 209 4.32 -9.15 13.17
C PRO A 209 4.49 -8.33 14.47
N LEU A 210 4.10 -7.04 14.43
CA LEU A 210 4.10 -6.20 15.62
C LEU A 210 2.96 -6.59 16.58
N LEU A 211 3.26 -6.57 17.87
CA LEU A 211 2.27 -6.78 18.93
C LEU A 211 1.29 -5.59 19.02
N PRO A 212 0.05 -5.80 19.48
CA PRO A 212 -0.96 -4.74 19.54
C PRO A 212 -0.55 -3.51 20.35
N ASP A 213 0.22 -3.67 21.42
CA ASP A 213 0.69 -2.57 22.27
C ASP A 213 1.75 -1.68 21.60
N LYS A 214 2.32 -2.13 20.49
CA LYS A 214 3.21 -1.33 19.62
C LYS A 214 2.44 -0.49 18.60
N LEU A 215 1.12 -0.62 18.52
CA LEU A 215 0.25 0.06 17.55
C LEU A 215 -0.55 1.17 18.21
N ALA A 216 -0.25 2.42 17.86
CA ALA A 216 -0.91 3.61 18.38
C ALA A 216 -1.74 4.31 17.29
N TRP A 217 -2.91 4.81 17.68
CA TRP A 217 -3.85 5.49 16.78
C TRP A 217 -4.03 6.95 17.17
N GLU A 218 -4.06 7.82 16.17
CA GLU A 218 -4.23 9.27 16.33
C GLU A 218 -5.18 9.84 15.27
N SER A 219 -5.93 10.87 15.65
CA SER A 219 -6.62 11.78 14.73
C SER A 219 -5.96 13.14 14.77
N ASP A 220 -5.81 13.76 13.61
CA ASP A 220 -5.42 15.17 13.48
C ASP A 220 -6.38 16.16 14.17
N LEU A 221 -7.65 15.80 14.37
CA LEU A 221 -8.66 16.63 15.05
C LEU A 221 -8.80 16.30 16.54
N ASP A 222 -8.84 15.01 16.89
CA ASP A 222 -9.14 14.57 18.27
C ASP A 222 -7.90 14.15 19.08
N GLY A 223 -6.72 14.11 18.44
CA GLY A 223 -5.49 13.64 19.04
C GLY A 223 -5.47 12.12 19.24
N SER A 224 -4.82 11.67 20.32
CA SER A 224 -4.64 10.24 20.62
C SER A 224 -5.97 9.51 20.80
N LEU A 225 -6.22 8.49 19.97
CA LEU A 225 -7.45 7.69 19.98
C LEU A 225 -7.32 6.41 20.80
N GLY A 226 -6.09 5.89 20.95
CA GLY A 226 -5.82 4.69 21.74
C GLY A 226 -4.65 3.86 21.20
N VAL A 227 -4.46 2.71 21.84
CA VAL A 227 -3.42 1.72 21.51
C VAL A 227 -4.08 0.36 21.31
N GLY A 228 -3.52 -0.47 20.44
CA GLY A 228 -4.02 -1.81 20.16
C GLY A 228 -4.79 -1.93 18.86
N THR A 229 -5.17 -3.15 18.54
CA THR A 229 -6.02 -3.46 17.40
C THR A 229 -6.65 -4.86 17.52
N PRO A 230 -7.93 -5.06 17.15
CA PRO A 230 -8.94 -4.03 16.90
C PRO A 230 -9.50 -3.45 18.21
N PHE A 231 -10.00 -2.21 18.20
CA PHE A 231 -10.83 -1.66 19.28
C PHE A 231 -11.88 -0.69 18.75
N THR A 232 -12.89 -0.41 19.56
CA THR A 232 -13.98 0.52 19.22
C THR A 232 -13.72 1.88 19.83
N MET A 233 -13.61 2.90 18.98
CA MET A 233 -13.56 4.31 19.38
C MET A 233 -14.98 4.90 19.33
N THR A 234 -15.33 5.70 20.33
CA THR A 234 -16.59 6.46 20.38
C THR A 234 -16.30 7.94 20.58
N GLY A 235 -17.14 8.79 20.01
CA GLY A 235 -17.06 10.24 20.24
C GLY A 235 -15.98 10.96 19.44
N LEU A 236 -15.70 10.52 18.21
CA LEU A 236 -14.97 11.36 17.25
C LEU A 236 -15.75 12.66 16.99
N SER A 237 -15.07 13.80 16.99
CA SER A 237 -15.70 15.09 16.72
C SER A 237 -16.24 15.18 15.27
N PRO A 238 -17.25 16.01 14.97
CA PRO A 238 -17.66 16.21 13.58
C PRO A 238 -16.56 16.90 12.75
N GLY A 239 -16.26 16.37 11.57
CA GLY A 239 -15.20 16.91 10.71
C GLY A 239 -14.60 15.88 9.75
N ASN A 240 -13.59 16.31 9.00
CA ASN A 240 -12.73 15.41 8.23
C ASN A 240 -11.51 15.06 9.09
N HIS A 241 -11.33 13.78 9.36
CA HIS A 241 -10.20 13.28 10.14
C HIS A 241 -9.20 12.58 9.22
N LEU A 242 -7.93 12.81 9.48
CA LEU A 242 -6.85 11.93 9.09
C LEU A 242 -6.55 10.98 10.26
N ILE A 243 -6.99 9.74 10.13
CA ILE A 243 -6.76 8.69 11.14
C ILE A 243 -5.43 8.02 10.82
N SER A 244 -4.46 8.21 11.71
CA SER A 244 -3.12 7.65 11.59
C SER A 244 -2.94 6.43 12.49
N LEU A 245 -2.29 5.40 11.95
CA LEU A 245 -1.77 4.26 12.68
C LEU A 245 -0.24 4.35 12.67
N GLN A 246 0.36 4.43 13.85
CA GLN A 246 1.80 4.35 14.06
C GLN A 246 2.16 3.01 14.70
N GLY A 247 3.27 2.42 14.26
CA GLY A 247 3.80 1.17 14.79
C GLY A 247 5.28 1.33 15.09
N THR A 248 5.71 0.86 16.26
CA THR A 248 7.13 0.94 16.68
C THR A 248 7.71 -0.45 16.84
N ASP A 249 8.78 -0.76 16.10
CA ASP A 249 9.49 -2.04 16.22
C ASP A 249 10.21 -2.19 17.58
N ASP A 250 10.94 -3.29 17.78
CA ASP A 250 11.66 -3.57 19.02
C ASP A 250 12.98 -2.79 19.16
N HIS A 251 13.44 -2.18 18.06
CA HIS A 251 14.64 -1.35 17.97
C HIS A 251 14.33 0.16 18.01
N GLY A 252 13.06 0.54 18.06
CA GLY A 252 12.56 1.89 18.21
C GLY A 252 12.31 2.66 16.90
N LEU A 253 12.36 2.04 15.71
CA LEU A 253 11.94 2.75 14.50
C LEU A 253 10.42 2.72 14.38
N THR A 254 9.89 3.80 13.82
CA THR A 254 8.44 4.05 13.77
C THR A 254 7.96 4.18 12.35
N GLY A 255 7.10 3.25 11.92
CA GLY A 255 6.32 3.35 10.69
C GLY A 255 5.01 4.09 10.92
N GLN A 256 4.42 4.65 9.87
CA GLN A 256 3.10 5.29 9.93
C GLN A 256 2.31 5.06 8.64
N THR A 257 1.01 4.86 8.76
CA THR A 257 0.05 4.87 7.66
C THR A 257 -1.21 5.61 8.09
N ALA A 258 -2.03 6.09 7.15
CA ALA A 258 -3.22 6.85 7.48
C ALA A 258 -4.35 6.66 6.46
N VAL A 259 -5.58 6.93 6.90
CA VAL A 259 -6.79 6.96 6.08
C VAL A 259 -7.59 8.23 6.39
N GLN A 260 -8.28 8.78 5.40
CA GLN A 260 -9.24 9.87 5.63
C GLN A 260 -10.63 9.32 5.92
N ILE A 261 -11.30 9.91 6.91
CA ILE A 261 -12.72 9.67 7.15
C ILE A 261 -13.45 11.01 7.35
N THR A 262 -14.76 11.00 7.15
CA THR A 262 -15.64 12.13 7.49
C THR A 262 -16.62 11.70 8.56
N VAL A 263 -16.60 12.39 9.70
CA VAL A 263 -17.64 12.30 10.71
C VAL A 263 -18.64 13.42 10.42
N GLN A 264 -19.79 13.04 9.89
CA GLN A 264 -20.88 13.95 9.61
C GLN A 264 -21.58 14.30 10.91
N ASP A 265 -21.71 15.60 11.14
CA ASP A 265 -22.68 16.05 12.11
C ASP A 265 -24.07 15.66 11.63
N THR A 266 -24.67 14.69 12.31
CA THR A 266 -26.05 14.30 12.07
C THR A 266 -27.02 15.19 12.80
N GLY A 267 -26.55 16.29 13.41
CA GLY A 267 -27.33 17.39 13.94
C GLY A 267 -28.58 17.56 13.10
N GLY A 268 -29.68 16.98 13.58
CA GLY A 268 -30.98 17.37 13.11
C GLY A 268 -31.03 18.87 13.33
N THR A 269 -31.75 19.60 12.48
CA THR A 269 -32.08 20.98 12.84
C THR A 269 -32.66 20.94 14.26
N PRO A 270 -32.11 21.69 15.25
CA PRO A 270 -32.61 21.63 16.61
C PRO A 270 -34.09 21.97 16.58
N LEU A 271 -34.93 20.96 16.76
CA LEU A 271 -36.36 21.13 16.66
C LEU A 271 -36.82 21.81 17.94
N LEU A 272 -37.25 23.05 17.79
CA LEU A 272 -37.87 23.82 18.84
C LEU A 272 -39.37 23.49 18.85
N THR A 273 -39.87 23.08 20.03
CA THR A 273 -41.28 22.72 20.25
C THR A 273 -41.72 23.12 21.66
N GLY A 274 -43.02 23.07 21.92
CA GLY A 274 -43.56 23.31 23.27
C GLY A 274 -43.46 24.77 23.71
N GLU A 275 -43.33 25.68 22.75
CA GLU A 275 -43.37 27.12 22.91
C GLU A 275 -44.63 27.55 23.63
N SER A 276 -44.49 28.12 24.82
CA SER A 276 -45.61 28.71 25.54
C SER A 276 -45.16 29.85 26.43
N VAL A 277 -46.10 30.72 26.77
CA VAL A 277 -45.91 31.73 27.79
C VAL A 277 -47.13 31.79 28.69
N ALA A 278 -46.92 31.73 30.01
CA ALA A 278 -48.00 31.70 30.99
C ALA A 278 -47.72 32.60 32.20
N PRO A 279 -48.68 33.45 32.61
CA PRO A 279 -49.91 33.75 31.90
C PRO A 279 -49.63 34.61 30.64
N GLU A 280 -50.47 34.48 29.60
CA GLU A 280 -50.38 35.30 28.36
C GLU A 280 -50.68 36.80 28.61
N ILE A 281 -51.26 37.09 29.77
CA ILE A 281 -51.56 38.42 30.25
C ILE A 281 -51.11 38.51 31.72
N PHE A 282 -50.21 39.45 32.03
CA PHE A 282 -49.79 39.73 33.41
C PHE A 282 -49.58 41.22 33.67
N SER A 283 -49.66 41.60 34.94
CA SER A 283 -49.27 42.92 35.43
C SER A 283 -48.05 42.75 36.34
N PRO A 284 -46.87 43.21 35.92
CA PRO A 284 -45.63 43.01 36.67
C PRO A 284 -45.49 43.98 37.85
N ALA A 285 -46.22 45.10 37.85
CA ALA A 285 -46.31 46.01 38.97
C ALA A 285 -47.42 45.58 39.94
N GLN A 286 -47.20 45.74 41.26
CA GLN A 286 -48.26 45.50 42.24
C GLN A 286 -49.40 46.50 42.04
N ASN A 287 -50.56 46.01 41.58
CA ASN A 287 -51.80 46.78 41.56
C ASN A 287 -52.42 46.80 42.97
N PRO A 288 -52.56 47.96 43.65
CA PRO A 288 -53.17 48.06 44.98
C PRO A 288 -54.65 47.64 45.03
N TYR A 289 -55.31 47.50 43.87
CA TYR A 289 -56.74 47.24 43.74
C TYR A 289 -57.08 45.85 43.16
N GLN A 290 -56.08 45.01 42.85
CA GLN A 290 -56.30 43.62 42.41
C GLN A 290 -55.51 42.62 43.27
N PRO A 291 -56.17 41.62 43.89
CA PRO A 291 -55.47 40.57 44.59
C PRO A 291 -54.90 39.56 43.56
N THR A 292 -53.58 39.35 43.61
CA THR A 292 -52.84 38.20 43.05
C THR A 292 -52.89 38.01 41.52
N GLY A 293 -52.39 38.98 40.75
CA GLY A 293 -51.80 38.69 39.45
C GLY A 293 -50.37 38.14 39.63
N SER A 294 -49.95 37.16 38.80
CA SER A 294 -48.54 36.71 38.82
C SER A 294 -47.62 37.88 38.44
N ALA A 295 -46.68 38.22 39.33
CA ALA A 295 -45.67 39.26 39.09
C ALA A 295 -44.69 38.91 37.96
N THR A 296 -44.77 37.68 37.43
CA THR A 296 -43.88 37.15 36.40
C THR A 296 -44.67 36.31 35.40
N ALA A 297 -44.36 36.44 34.11
CA ALA A 297 -44.70 35.45 33.10
C ALA A 297 -43.60 34.40 33.00
N THR A 298 -43.94 33.15 32.68
CA THR A 298 -42.98 32.07 32.45
C THR A 298 -43.01 31.68 30.98
N VAL A 299 -41.87 31.79 30.30
CA VAL A 299 -41.64 31.31 28.94
C VAL A 299 -41.15 29.88 29.01
N ALA A 300 -41.75 28.97 28.25
CA ALA A 300 -41.28 27.59 28.14
C ALA A 300 -41.00 27.20 26.68
N TYR A 301 -39.99 26.35 26.50
CA TYR A 301 -39.63 25.74 25.22
C TYR A 301 -38.93 24.40 25.45
N THR A 302 -38.92 23.53 24.44
CA THR A 302 -38.25 22.23 24.47
C THR A 302 -37.28 22.11 23.29
N LEU A 303 -36.07 21.65 23.57
CA LEU A 303 -35.03 21.36 22.60
C LEU A 303 -34.83 19.85 22.45
N THR A 304 -34.67 19.40 21.21
CA THR A 304 -34.39 17.99 20.88
C THR A 304 -32.89 17.63 20.96
N GLN A 305 -32.00 18.61 20.85
CA GLN A 305 -30.55 18.47 20.98
C GLN A 305 -29.93 19.76 21.53
N THR A 306 -28.66 19.71 21.92
CA THR A 306 -27.91 20.90 22.35
C THR A 306 -27.86 21.91 21.20
N ALA A 307 -28.13 23.18 21.48
CA ALA A 307 -28.06 24.25 20.50
C ALA A 307 -27.68 25.58 21.16
N SER A 308 -27.19 26.52 20.37
CA SER A 308 -27.13 27.91 20.81
C SER A 308 -28.54 28.51 20.75
N VAL A 309 -28.99 29.10 21.86
CA VAL A 309 -30.34 29.69 21.99
C VAL A 309 -30.23 31.15 22.36
N LYS A 310 -31.09 31.98 21.76
CA LYS A 310 -31.39 33.34 22.21
C LYS A 310 -32.89 33.50 22.42
N VAL A 311 -33.27 33.90 23.63
CA VAL A 311 -34.66 34.24 23.99
C VAL A 311 -34.71 35.70 24.35
N TRP A 312 -35.56 36.47 23.67
CA TRP A 312 -35.71 37.90 23.95
C TRP A 312 -37.17 38.35 23.81
N VAL A 313 -37.50 39.40 24.56
CA VAL A 313 -38.76 40.12 24.47
C VAL A 313 -38.56 41.30 23.53
N ALA A 314 -39.50 41.53 22.62
CA ALA A 314 -39.53 42.67 21.71
C ALA A 314 -40.89 43.38 21.75
N ASP A 315 -40.91 44.68 21.41
CA ASP A 315 -42.16 45.42 21.18
C ASP A 315 -42.86 45.02 19.86
N GLU A 316 -44.02 45.61 19.56
CA GLU A 316 -44.76 45.34 18.31
C GLU A 316 -43.98 45.73 17.04
N VAL A 317 -42.97 46.60 17.15
CA VAL A 317 -42.15 47.08 16.04
C VAL A 317 -40.88 46.22 15.86
N GLY A 318 -40.57 45.35 16.83
CA GLY A 318 -39.44 44.44 16.83
C GLY A 318 -38.21 44.94 17.58
N ASN A 319 -38.30 46.06 18.31
CA ASN A 319 -37.18 46.51 19.15
C ASN A 319 -37.05 45.58 20.36
N THR A 320 -35.82 45.16 20.67
CA THR A 320 -35.56 44.32 21.85
C THR A 320 -35.75 45.12 23.14
N ILE A 321 -36.58 44.57 24.03
CA ILE A 321 -36.88 45.11 25.36
C ILE A 321 -36.02 44.43 26.42
N ARG A 322 -35.85 43.11 26.29
CA ARG A 322 -35.05 42.32 27.24
C ARG A 322 -34.53 41.03 26.62
N ILE A 323 -33.32 40.64 26.97
CA ILE A 323 -32.80 39.30 26.70
C ILE A 323 -32.99 38.42 27.94
N LEU A 324 -33.75 37.32 27.78
CA LEU A 324 -34.05 36.38 28.86
C LEU A 324 -33.01 35.25 28.98
N ALA A 325 -32.43 34.84 27.84
CA ALA A 325 -31.34 33.86 27.80
C ALA A 325 -30.54 34.00 26.50
N GLU A 326 -29.23 33.78 26.57
CA GLU A 326 -28.34 33.71 25.40
C GLU A 326 -27.16 32.78 25.70
N GLY A 327 -26.94 31.77 24.86
CA GLY A 327 -25.81 30.85 25.01
C GLY A 327 -26.11 29.40 24.60
N SER A 328 -25.20 28.49 24.94
CA SER A 328 -25.37 27.05 24.69
C SER A 328 -26.36 26.44 25.70
N THR A 329 -27.38 25.76 25.18
CA THR A 329 -28.46 25.17 25.97
C THR A 329 -28.57 23.67 25.67
N PRO A 330 -28.57 22.78 26.69
CA PRO A 330 -28.68 21.33 26.51
C PRO A 330 -30.10 20.89 26.07
N PRO A 331 -30.29 19.65 25.58
CA PRO A 331 -31.61 19.12 25.25
C PRO A 331 -32.52 19.04 26.48
N GLY A 332 -33.84 19.09 26.23
CA GLY A 332 -34.87 19.01 27.27
C GLY A 332 -35.78 20.25 27.32
N SER A 333 -36.65 20.27 28.32
CA SER A 333 -37.59 21.38 28.56
C SER A 333 -36.95 22.46 29.43
N HIS A 334 -37.12 23.71 29.01
CA HIS A 334 -36.56 24.90 29.65
C HIS A 334 -37.65 25.89 29.98
N THR A 335 -37.50 26.57 31.12
CA THR A 335 -38.42 27.62 31.57
C THR A 335 -37.64 28.87 31.97
N LEU A 336 -38.06 30.03 31.48
CA LEU A 336 -37.46 31.33 31.77
C LEU A 336 -38.51 32.27 32.36
N PRO A 337 -38.33 32.79 33.57
CA PRO A 337 -39.21 33.79 34.12
C PRO A 337 -38.92 35.17 33.50
N TRP A 338 -39.97 35.95 33.28
CA TRP A 338 -39.91 37.35 32.93
C TRP A 338 -40.77 38.16 33.89
N ASP A 339 -40.14 39.08 34.61
CA ASP A 339 -40.75 39.95 35.62
C ASP A 339 -41.34 41.24 35.02
N GLY A 340 -41.41 41.36 33.69
CA GLY A 340 -41.92 42.55 33.00
C GLY A 340 -40.97 43.74 32.91
N LEU A 341 -39.74 43.63 33.43
CA LEU A 341 -38.72 44.68 33.31
C LEU A 341 -37.98 44.61 31.97
N ASP A 342 -37.48 45.76 31.50
CA ASP A 342 -36.51 45.90 30.42
C ASP A 342 -35.06 45.63 30.90
N ASP A 343 -34.08 45.65 29.98
CA ASP A 343 -32.66 45.45 30.30
C ASP A 343 -32.05 46.54 31.22
N LEU A 344 -32.72 47.68 31.39
CA LEU A 344 -32.32 48.77 32.31
C LEU A 344 -33.00 48.65 33.68
N GLY A 345 -33.86 47.65 33.90
CA GLY A 345 -34.62 47.45 35.13
C GLY A 345 -35.84 48.37 35.26
N GLY A 346 -36.29 48.98 34.16
CA GLY A 346 -37.51 49.79 34.09
C GLY A 346 -38.72 48.98 33.60
N TYR A 347 -39.93 49.51 33.84
CA TYR A 347 -41.16 48.97 33.27
C TYR A 347 -41.41 49.60 31.89
N PRO A 348 -41.44 48.81 30.79
CA PRO A 348 -41.79 49.32 29.48
C PRO A 348 -43.29 49.66 29.42
N PRO A 349 -43.81 50.45 28.46
CA PRO A 349 -45.23 50.86 28.44
C PRO A 349 -46.23 49.68 28.42
N ALA A 350 -47.47 49.87 28.90
CA ALA A 350 -48.49 48.82 28.76
C ALA A 350 -48.77 48.58 27.26
N GLY A 351 -48.88 47.32 26.86
CA GLY A 351 -49.02 46.99 25.44
C GLY A 351 -48.73 45.53 25.15
N LYS A 352 -48.80 45.17 23.87
CA LYS A 352 -48.43 43.84 23.41
C LYS A 352 -46.93 43.78 23.14
N TYR A 353 -46.37 42.61 23.41
CA TYR A 353 -44.96 42.29 23.22
C TYR A 353 -44.85 40.92 22.56
N ASN A 354 -43.73 40.65 21.93
CA ASN A 354 -43.43 39.36 21.32
C ASN A 354 -42.22 38.74 22.01
N ILE A 355 -42.32 37.45 22.33
CA ILE A 355 -41.21 36.64 22.81
C ILE A 355 -40.68 35.85 21.63
N HIS A 356 -39.44 36.15 21.28
CA HIS A 356 -38.73 35.46 20.22
C HIS A 356 -37.86 34.37 20.84
N ILE A 357 -37.88 33.19 20.23
CA ILE A 357 -37.03 32.06 20.58
C ILE A 357 -36.30 31.64 19.30
N ARG A 358 -34.98 31.83 19.31
CA ARG A 358 -34.10 31.44 18.18
C ARG A 358 -33.14 30.36 18.65
N ALA A 359 -33.02 29.30 17.87
CA ALA A 359 -32.06 28.21 18.10
C ALA A 359 -31.25 27.92 16.83
N TRP A 360 -29.95 27.66 17.00
CA TRP A 360 -29.05 27.34 15.90
C TRP A 360 -27.88 26.44 16.34
N ASP A 361 -27.40 25.65 15.38
CA ASP A 361 -26.28 24.71 15.52
C ASP A 361 -25.26 24.89 14.37
N GLY A 362 -25.33 26.03 13.67
CA GLY A 362 -24.56 26.30 12.46
C GLY A 362 -24.93 27.64 11.81
N PRO A 363 -24.47 27.91 10.57
CA PRO A 363 -24.59 29.23 9.94
C PRO A 363 -26.02 29.65 9.52
N ILE A 364 -27.01 28.76 9.64
CA ILE A 364 -28.42 29.06 9.29
C ILE A 364 -29.29 28.91 10.55
N PRO A 365 -29.78 30.01 11.15
CA PRO A 365 -30.62 29.95 12.35
C PRO A 365 -32.11 29.70 12.05
N TRP A 366 -32.80 29.01 12.96
CA TRP A 366 -34.27 28.90 12.97
C TRP A 366 -34.86 29.88 13.99
N GLU A 367 -35.95 30.57 13.64
CA GLU A 367 -36.64 31.52 14.53
C GLU A 367 -38.13 31.19 14.65
N ARG A 368 -38.63 31.20 15.90
CA ARG A 368 -40.06 31.08 16.25
C ARG A 368 -40.47 32.27 17.11
N VAL A 369 -41.70 32.76 16.94
CA VAL A 369 -42.24 33.95 17.61
C VAL A 369 -43.54 33.60 18.32
N ILE A 370 -43.66 33.97 19.59
CA ILE A 370 -44.85 33.83 20.43
C ILE A 370 -45.27 35.22 20.91
N SER A 371 -46.56 35.57 20.92
CA SER A 371 -47.04 36.87 21.41
C SER A 371 -47.48 36.82 22.88
N ILE A 372 -47.25 37.90 23.63
CA ILE A 372 -47.68 38.11 25.02
C ILE A 372 -48.24 39.54 25.19
N THR A 373 -49.20 39.76 26.09
CA THR A 373 -49.71 41.12 26.36
C THR A 373 -49.44 41.55 27.81
N ILE A 374 -48.84 42.73 28.00
CA ILE A 374 -48.65 43.36 29.31
C ILE A 374 -49.74 44.42 29.54
N PHE A 375 -50.28 44.46 30.75
CA PHE A 375 -51.04 45.62 31.25
C PHE A 375 -50.47 46.06 32.60
N TYR A 376 -50.73 47.31 32.99
CA TYR A 376 -50.37 47.83 34.30
C TYR A 376 -51.59 48.01 35.18
#